data_AF-A0A534WCZ7-F1
#
_entry.id   AF-A0A534WCZ7-F1
#
_cell.length_a   1.000
_cell.length_b   1.000
_cell.length_c   1.000
_cell.angle_alpha   90.00
_cell.angle_beta   90.00
_cell.angle_gamma   90.00
#
_symmetry.space_group_name_H-M   'P 1'
#
loop_
_entity.id
_entity.type
_entity.pdbx_description
1 polymer ?
#
loop_
_entity_poly.entity_id
_entity_poly.type
_entity_poly.pdbx_seq_one_letter_code
_entity_poly.pdbx_strand_id
1 'polypeptide(L)' 'MADPSNKSASKNPLFGAAVVKAVLRKRDGVAASSALYEGILRDLGVTDAQVEAYLSAHADEVEEAIRSHGRRGD' A
#
# COMPACT_ATOMS: atom_id res chain seq x y z
N MET A 1 -12.61 4.28 25.68
CA MET A 1 -11.48 3.88 24.83
C MET A 1 -11.15 5.07 23.95
N ALA A 2 -9.89 5.45 23.80
CA ALA A 2 -9.48 6.55 22.94
C ALA A 2 -9.24 6.01 21.53
N ASP A 3 -10.04 6.43 20.56
CA ASP A 3 -9.85 6.13 19.13
C ASP A 3 -8.94 7.23 18.53
N PRO A 4 -7.66 6.97 18.21
CA PRO A 4 -6.78 7.98 17.66
C PRO A 4 -6.97 8.03 16.13
N SER A 5 -8.18 8.37 15.67
CA SER A 5 -8.50 8.42 14.24
C SER A 5 -8.67 9.87 13.77
N ASN A 6 -7.65 10.69 13.98
CA ASN A 6 -7.53 11.96 13.25
C ASN A 6 -6.09 12.48 13.23
N LYS A 7 -5.32 12.16 12.18
CA LYS A 7 -4.16 12.96 11.80
C LYS A 7 -3.92 12.91 10.29
N SER A 8 -4.63 13.79 9.60
CA SER A 8 -4.25 14.43 8.33
C SER A 8 -4.24 13.57 7.05
N ALA A 9 -5.16 13.91 6.14
CA ALA A 9 -5.14 13.61 4.70
C ALA A 9 -5.36 12.13 4.26
N SER A 10 -6.61 11.68 4.42
CA SER A 10 -7.44 11.11 3.34
C SER A 10 -6.79 10.20 2.29
N LYS A 11 -5.90 9.28 2.68
CA LYS A 11 -5.47 8.17 1.85
C LYS A 11 -5.66 6.91 2.67
N ASN A 12 -6.64 6.12 2.23
CA ASN A 12 -7.05 4.88 2.86
C ASN A 12 -5.79 4.05 3.19
N PRO A 13 -5.51 3.67 4.45
CA PRO A 13 -4.28 2.96 4.81
C PRO A 13 -4.13 1.66 4.01
N LEU A 14 -5.25 1.01 3.67
CA LEU A 14 -5.31 -0.13 2.76
C LEU A 14 -4.80 0.19 1.36
N PHE A 15 -5.12 1.38 0.83
CA PHE A 15 -4.64 1.84 -0.47
C PHE A 15 -3.13 2.05 -0.47
N GLY A 16 -2.58 2.66 0.58
CA GLY A 16 -1.13 2.82 0.73
C GLY A 16 -0.40 1.48 0.74
N ALA A 17 -0.88 0.54 1.56
CA ALA A 17 -0.30 -0.81 1.64
C ALA A 17 -0.45 -1.61 0.33
N ALA A 18 -1.58 -1.45 -0.38
CA ALA A 18 -1.83 -2.08 -1.67
C ALA A 18 -0.88 -1.59 -2.76
N VAL A 19 -0.69 -0.27 -2.86
CA VAL A 19 0.28 0.34 -3.80
C VAL A 19 1.68 -0.17 -3.52
N VAL A 20 2.10 -0.21 -2.25
CA VAL A 20 3.41 -0.73 -1.87
C VAL A 20 3.58 -2.20 -2.29
N LYS A 21 2.62 -3.08 -1.97
CA LYS A 21 2.64 -4.51 -2.35
C LYS A 21 2.72 -4.68 -3.88
N ALA A 22 1.97 -3.91 -4.65
CA ALA A 22 1.99 -3.99 -6.10
C ALA A 22 3.28 -3.46 -6.73
N VAL A 23 3.90 -2.41 -6.18
CA VAL A 23 5.24 -1.93 -6.60
C VAL A 23 6.31 -2.98 -6.30
N LEU A 24 6.27 -3.57 -5.11
CA LEU A 24 7.17 -4.63 -4.67
C LEU A 24 7.13 -5.84 -5.62
N ARG A 25 5.91 -6.29 -5.96
CA ARG A 25 5.67 -7.39 -6.90
C ARG A 25 6.24 -7.11 -8.29
N LYS A 26 6.16 -5.86 -8.76
CA LYS A 26 6.66 -5.45 -10.09
C LYS A 26 8.19 -5.34 -10.15
N ARG A 27 8.86 -5.12 -9.02
CA ARG A 27 10.33 -4.95 -8.95
C ARG A 27 11.12 -6.25 -8.75
N ASP A 28 10.47 -7.42 -8.68
CA ASP A 28 11.11 -8.74 -8.50
C ASP A 28 12.08 -8.83 -7.28
N GLY A 29 11.95 -7.91 -6.32
CA GLY A 29 12.88 -7.71 -5.20
C GLY A 29 12.33 -8.20 -3.86
N VAL A 30 11.60 -9.33 -3.85
CA VAL A 30 10.73 -9.77 -2.75
C VAL A 30 11.48 -9.90 -1.40
N ALA A 31 12.74 -10.34 -1.41
CA ALA A 31 13.43 -10.74 -0.18
C ALA A 31 13.83 -9.58 0.76
N ALA A 32 14.39 -8.47 0.25
CA ALA A 32 14.80 -7.33 1.08
C ALA A 32 13.63 -6.45 1.53
N SER A 33 12.46 -6.72 0.96
CA SER A 33 11.38 -5.76 0.83
C SER A 33 10.13 -6.22 1.60
N SER A 34 10.10 -7.50 2.01
CA SER A 34 9.14 -8.04 2.99
C SER A 34 9.25 -7.41 4.39
N ALA A 35 10.45 -7.17 4.92
CA ALA A 35 10.60 -6.60 6.27
C ALA A 35 10.09 -5.14 6.35
N LEU A 36 10.36 -4.35 5.31
CA LEU A 36 9.79 -3.01 5.14
C LEU A 36 8.28 -3.07 4.98
N TYR A 37 7.78 -4.02 4.19
CA TYR A 37 6.35 -4.22 4.00
C TYR A 37 5.62 -4.58 5.30
N GLU A 38 6.16 -5.51 6.09
CA GLU A 38 5.61 -5.86 7.41
C GLU A 38 5.62 -4.67 8.38
N GLY A 39 6.67 -3.85 8.36
CA GLY A 39 6.73 -2.62 9.14
C GLY A 39 5.64 -1.62 8.75
N ILE A 40 5.39 -1.47 7.45
CA ILE A 40 4.34 -0.60 6.91
C ILE A 40 2.95 -1.13 7.29
N LEU A 41 2.71 -2.45 7.16
CA LEU A 41 1.46 -3.08 7.59
C LEU A 41 1.18 -2.81 9.07
N ARG A 42 2.21 -2.92 9.91
CA ARG A 42 2.11 -2.68 11.35
C ARG A 42 1.85 -1.22 11.71
N ASP A 43 2.49 -0.29 11.00
CA ASP A 43 2.28 1.16 11.16
C ASP A 43 0.86 1.57 10.75
N LEU A 44 0.36 0.99 9.65
CA LEU A 44 -0.97 1.24 9.12
C LEU A 44 -2.07 0.45 9.84
N GLY A 45 -1.71 -0.52 10.69
CA GLY A 45 -2.65 -1.38 11.40
C GLY A 45 -3.48 -2.28 10.48
N VAL A 46 -2.95 -2.64 9.31
CA VAL A 46 -3.64 -3.48 8.31
C VAL A 46 -2.91 -4.80 8.11
N THR A 47 -3.64 -5.83 7.70
CA THR A 47 -3.07 -7.16 7.43
C THR A 47 -2.87 -7.38 5.93
N ASP A 48 -1.94 -8.26 5.59
CA ASP A 48 -1.71 -8.66 4.19
C ASP A 48 -3.01 -9.15 3.52
N ALA A 49 -3.82 -9.94 4.22
CA ALA A 49 -5.11 -10.43 3.72
C ALA A 49 -6.09 -9.29 3.38
N GLN A 50 -6.15 -8.24 4.21
CA GLN A 50 -6.98 -7.07 3.90
C GLN A 50 -6.46 -6.31 2.69
N VAL A 51 -5.14 -6.24 2.55
CA VAL A 51 -4.49 -5.62 1.39
C VAL A 51 -4.75 -6.42 0.12
N GLU A 52 -4.74 -7.75 0.18
CA GLU A 52 -5.11 -8.60 -0.96
C GLU A 52 -6.56 -8.45 -1.37
N ALA A 53 -7.48 -8.43 -0.40
CA ALA A 53 -8.89 -8.18 -0.67
C ALA A 53 -9.10 -6.80 -1.33
N TYR A 54 -8.40 -5.78 -0.82
CA TYR A 54 -8.45 -4.43 -1.38
C TYR A 54 -7.83 -4.36 -2.77
N LEU A 55 -6.68 -5.00 -3.00
CA LEU A 55 -6.05 -5.13 -4.31
C LEU A 55 -6.96 -5.83 -5.31
N SER A 56 -7.69 -6.87 -4.90
CA SER A 56 -8.61 -7.56 -5.80
C SER A 56 -9.82 -6.71 -6.17
N ALA A 57 -10.28 -5.84 -5.27
CA ALA A 57 -11.44 -4.98 -5.50
C ALA A 57 -11.08 -3.66 -6.21
N HIS A 58 -9.87 -3.15 -5.99
CA HIS A 58 -9.38 -1.84 -6.47
C HIS A 58 -8.09 -1.96 -7.29
N ALA A 59 -7.88 -3.08 -7.98
CA ALA A 59 -6.65 -3.36 -8.74
C ALA A 59 -6.32 -2.23 -9.72
N ASP A 60 -7.32 -1.73 -10.44
CA ASP A 60 -7.19 -0.72 -11.49
C ASP A 60 -6.74 0.63 -10.92
N GLU A 61 -7.35 1.08 -9.81
CA GLU A 61 -6.96 2.32 -9.13
C GLU A 61 -5.54 2.26 -8.58
N VAL A 62 -5.15 1.10 -8.04
CA VAL A 62 -3.80 0.87 -7.51
C VAL A 62 -2.78 0.84 -8.65
N GLU A 63 -3.09 0.20 -9.77
CA GLU A 63 -2.21 0.19 -10.95
C GLU A 63 -2.02 1.60 -11.54
N GLU A 64 -3.11 2.35 -11.69
CA GLU A 64 -3.07 3.74 -12.17
C GLU A 64 -2.25 4.64 -11.23
N ALA A 65 -2.35 4.45 -9.91
CA ALA A 65 -1.53 5.17 -8.95
C ALA A 65 -0.03 4.85 -9.12
N ILE A 66 0.31 3.59 -9.35
CA ILE A 66 1.70 3.15 -9.60
C ILE A 66 2.21 3.74 -10.93
N ARG A 67 1.39 3.72 -11.97
CA ARG A 67 1.70 4.28 -13.29
C ARG A 67 1.87 5.79 -13.25
N SER A 68 0.99 6.49 -12.53
CA SER A 68 1.02 7.94 -12.34
C SER A 68 2.25 8.38 -11.53
N HIS A 69 2.60 7.63 -10.49
CA HIS A 69 3.81 7.90 -9.70
C HIS A 69 5.11 7.67 -10.50
N GLY A 70 5.08 6.86 -11.56
CA GLY A 70 6.20 6.68 -12.49
C GLY A 70 6.38 7.81 -13.51
N ARG A 71 5.36 8.66 -13.74
CA ARG A 71 5.39 9.72 -14.77
C ARG A 71 5.76 11.11 -14.25
N ARG A 72 5.92 11.30 -12.94
CA ARG A 72 6.25 12.61 -12.35
C ARG A 72 7.76 12.80 -12.12
N GLY A 73 8.53 12.32 -13.07
CA GLY A 73 9.99 12.48 -13.16
C GLY A 73 10.37 12.72 -14.62
N ASP A 74 9.87 13.80 -15.19
CA ASP A 74 10.40 14.48 -16.38
C ASP A 74 10.64 15.94 -16.01
#